data_AF-A0A1L8R962-F1
#
_entry.id   AF-A0A1L8R962-F1
#
_cell.length_a   1.000
_cell.length_b   1.000
_cell.length_c   1.000
_cell.angle_alpha   90.00
_cell.angle_beta   90.00
_cell.angle_gamma   90.00
#
_symmetry.space_group_name_H-M   'P 1'
#
loop_
_entity.id
_entity.type
_entity.pdbx_description
1 polymer ?
#
loop_
_entity_poly.entity_id
_entity_poly.type
_entity_poly.pdbx_seq_one_letter_code
_entity_poly.pdbx_strand_id
1 'polypeptide(L)'
;MDTVLILGGLLGIIIGVVTLINATTKHRKKKSSLTLIAFSAVALLTGSGLLPENGQLMPTTSQTSTLNRQDTSAEPTNQTGTTAREDEESSQQSLKKREALKKELAKLNYAGKQTITINKEQPTFTKAELTTKNGAWEKYYPLDTLNRATGAEALLNQSLMPTEKRGDISKVKPTGWRNKKIGGSYLYNRSHLIGFALAGENANWQNLITGTRQLNNPEMLRFEMDIKYYLEQDKKHFVRYEVTPVFRNDELLARGVHLMAQSVNSDAIKINVYIFNVQAGVKLNYQDGSSQILD
;
A
#
# COMPACT_ATOMS: atom_id res chain seq x y z
N MET A 1 -52.13 20.24 -50.80
CA MET A 1 -50.75 19.97 -51.22
C MET A 1 -49.91 19.92 -49.96
N ASP A 2 -49.23 18.79 -49.83
CA ASP A 2 -48.00 18.51 -49.09
C ASP A 2 -48.02 18.37 -47.55
N THR A 3 -48.12 17.08 -47.18
CA THR A 3 -47.54 16.41 -46.00
C THR A 3 -46.10 16.80 -45.67
N VAL A 4 -45.74 16.77 -44.38
CA VAL A 4 -44.65 15.91 -43.82
C VAL A 4 -44.63 16.00 -42.28
N LEU A 5 -44.59 14.81 -41.66
CA LEU A 5 -44.31 14.51 -40.25
C LEU A 5 -42.90 14.98 -39.82
N ILE A 6 -42.66 15.19 -38.51
CA ILE A 6 -41.69 14.37 -37.74
C ILE A 6 -41.89 14.57 -36.23
N LEU A 7 -41.89 13.41 -35.57
CA LEU A 7 -41.90 13.06 -34.15
C LEU A 7 -40.87 13.80 -33.27
N GLY A 8 -41.27 13.98 -32.00
CA GLY A 8 -40.49 13.43 -30.88
C GLY A 8 -39.85 14.44 -29.93
N GLY A 9 -40.31 14.44 -28.67
CA GLY A 9 -39.61 15.10 -27.57
C GLY A 9 -40.46 15.35 -26.34
N LEU A 10 -40.86 14.29 -25.62
CA LEU A 10 -41.44 14.39 -24.29
C LEU A 10 -40.38 14.89 -23.29
N LEU A 11 -40.54 16.12 -22.82
CA LEU A 11 -39.82 16.69 -21.69
C LEU A 11 -40.27 16.00 -20.39
N GLY A 12 -39.37 15.25 -19.76
CA GLY A 12 -39.49 14.80 -18.38
C GLY A 12 -38.88 15.82 -17.43
N ILE A 13 -39.74 16.55 -16.71
CA ILE A 13 -39.42 17.45 -15.60
C ILE A 13 -39.08 16.61 -14.36
N ILE A 14 -37.90 16.80 -13.75
CA ILE A 14 -37.72 16.52 -12.32
C ILE A 14 -37.05 17.72 -11.64
N ILE A 15 -37.81 18.25 -10.68
CA ILE A 15 -37.62 19.43 -9.85
C ILE A 15 -36.58 19.14 -8.76
N GLY A 16 -35.69 20.11 -8.51
CA GLY A 16 -34.78 20.12 -7.37
C GLY A 16 -35.46 20.61 -6.09
N VAL A 17 -34.97 20.15 -4.94
CA VAL A 17 -35.17 20.84 -3.66
C VAL A 17 -33.83 20.85 -2.90
N VAL A 18 -33.25 22.04 -2.84
CA VAL A 18 -32.21 22.43 -1.90
C VAL A 18 -32.92 22.95 -0.65
N THR A 19 -32.65 22.36 0.51
CA THR A 19 -32.99 22.99 1.80
C THR A 19 -31.73 23.18 2.62
N LEU A 20 -31.33 24.46 2.66
CA LEU A 20 -30.38 25.06 3.58
C LEU A 20 -31.08 25.30 4.92
N ILE A 21 -30.50 24.84 6.03
CA ILE A 21 -30.84 25.32 7.38
C ILE A 21 -29.53 25.71 8.07
N ASN A 22 -29.37 27.01 8.27
CA ASN A 22 -28.44 27.59 9.25
C ASN A 22 -29.26 28.04 10.46
N ALA A 23 -28.86 27.63 11.67
CA ALA A 23 -29.18 28.33 12.91
C ALA A 23 -28.08 28.10 13.96
N THR A 24 -27.64 29.20 14.54
CA THR A 24 -26.46 29.37 15.39
C THR A 24 -26.70 29.04 16.87
N THR A 25 -25.64 28.48 17.49
CA THR A 25 -25.17 28.61 18.89
C THR A 25 -26.09 28.26 20.07
N LYS A 26 -25.68 27.25 20.86
CA LYS A 26 -25.51 27.40 22.33
C LYS A 26 -24.58 26.34 22.93
N HIS A 27 -23.60 26.80 23.71
CA HIS A 27 -22.72 25.99 24.56
C HIS A 27 -23.50 25.09 25.52
N ARG A 28 -23.11 23.81 25.61
CA ARG A 28 -23.36 22.98 26.81
C ARG A 28 -22.21 21.97 27.00
N LYS A 29 -21.41 22.17 28.04
CA LYS A 29 -20.56 21.12 28.63
C LYS A 29 -21.48 20.10 29.30
N LYS A 30 -21.30 18.80 29.03
CA LYS A 30 -21.76 17.74 29.93
C LYS A 30 -20.82 16.52 29.84
N LYS A 31 -20.31 16.13 31.01
CA LYS A 31 -19.64 14.85 31.28
C LYS A 31 -20.70 13.74 31.42
N SER A 32 -20.36 12.52 30.99
CA SER A 32 -20.71 11.18 31.51
C SER A 32 -20.71 10.19 30.34
N SER A 33 -20.48 8.90 30.46
CA SER A 33 -19.97 8.00 31.50
C SER A 33 -19.51 6.76 30.72
N LEU A 34 -18.42 6.12 31.12
CA LEU A 34 -18.12 4.76 30.66
C LEU A 34 -19.22 3.82 31.17
N THR A 35 -19.85 3.09 30.26
CA THR A 35 -20.58 1.87 30.60
C THR A 35 -19.96 0.76 29.77
N LEU A 36 -19.13 -0.05 30.43
CA LEU A 36 -18.49 -1.24 29.92
C LEU A 36 -19.52 -2.38 30.02
N ILE A 37 -19.97 -2.90 28.88
CA ILE A 37 -20.73 -4.16 28.84
C ILE A 37 -19.72 -5.27 28.63
N ALA A 38 -19.44 -6.02 29.71
CA ALA A 38 -18.69 -7.26 29.66
C ALA A 38 -19.67 -8.40 29.40
N PHE A 39 -19.50 -9.13 28.29
CA PHE A 39 -20.10 -10.45 28.12
C PHE A 39 -19.05 -11.51 28.48
N SER A 40 -19.35 -12.19 29.58
CA SER A 40 -18.74 -13.43 30.03
C SER A 40 -19.13 -14.58 29.10
N ALA A 41 -18.14 -15.35 28.65
CA ALA A 41 -18.36 -16.70 28.15
C ALA A 41 -17.42 -17.64 28.92
N VAL A 42 -18.02 -18.32 29.89
CA VAL A 42 -17.48 -19.50 30.55
C VAL A 42 -17.84 -20.70 29.68
N ALA A 43 -16.84 -21.50 29.30
CA ALA A 43 -17.05 -22.89 28.90
C ALA A 43 -15.85 -23.71 29.37
N LEU A 44 -15.98 -24.24 30.59
CA LEU A 44 -15.24 -25.40 31.07
C LEU A 44 -16.05 -26.63 30.71
N LEU A 45 -15.48 -27.52 29.90
CA LEU A 45 -15.84 -28.95 29.90
C LEU A 45 -14.55 -29.76 29.80
N THR A 46 -14.22 -30.37 30.93
CA THR A 46 -13.21 -31.40 31.17
C THR A 46 -13.69 -32.76 30.65
N GLY A 47 -12.76 -33.62 30.22
CA GLY A 47 -12.89 -35.06 30.47
C GLY A 47 -12.37 -36.04 29.41
N SER A 48 -11.13 -36.48 29.62
CA SER A 48 -10.72 -37.90 29.76
C SER A 48 -10.80 -38.89 28.59
N GLY A 49 -9.67 -39.55 28.28
CA GLY A 49 -9.69 -40.91 27.72
C GLY A 49 -8.48 -41.39 26.89
N LEU A 50 -7.48 -41.97 27.58
CA LEU A 50 -6.71 -43.20 27.27
C LEU A 50 -5.93 -43.38 25.93
N LEU A 51 -4.61 -43.60 26.08
CA LEU A 51 -3.71 -44.38 25.20
C LEU A 51 -3.91 -45.89 25.40
N PRO A 52 -3.54 -46.78 24.45
CA PRO A 52 -2.16 -47.36 24.33
C PRO A 52 -1.74 -47.50 22.83
N GLU A 53 -0.59 -48.01 22.36
CA GLU A 53 0.75 -48.40 22.83
C GLU A 53 1.58 -48.84 21.58
N ASN A 54 2.89 -48.57 21.62
CA ASN A 54 4.07 -49.19 20.96
C ASN A 54 4.10 -49.74 19.52
N GLY A 55 5.25 -49.48 18.88
CA GLY A 55 5.86 -50.40 17.90
C GLY A 55 6.91 -49.78 16.98
N GLN A 56 8.12 -49.49 17.47
CA GLN A 56 9.30 -49.22 16.64
C GLN A 56 10.24 -50.44 16.59
N LEU A 57 10.62 -50.79 15.35
CA LEU A 57 11.98 -51.08 14.84
C LEU A 57 12.67 -52.46 14.96
N MET A 58 13.13 -52.90 13.76
CA MET A 58 14.38 -53.63 13.39
C MET A 58 14.37 -55.18 13.35
N PRO A 59 15.32 -55.89 12.67
CA PRO A 59 16.19 -55.56 11.51
C PRO A 59 16.38 -56.68 10.43
N THR A 60 16.95 -56.29 9.27
CA THR A 60 17.98 -56.94 8.40
C THR A 60 17.87 -58.41 7.92
N THR A 61 18.00 -58.65 6.60
CA THR A 61 19.14 -59.39 5.97
C THR A 61 19.13 -59.32 4.44
N SER A 62 20.35 -59.13 3.92
CA SER A 62 20.87 -58.96 2.56
C SER A 62 20.53 -60.05 1.54
N GLN A 63 20.59 -59.70 0.24
CA GLN A 63 21.41 -60.45 -0.72
C GLN A 63 21.67 -59.67 -2.03
N THR A 64 22.95 -59.64 -2.39
CA THR A 64 23.53 -59.16 -3.64
C THR A 64 23.35 -60.20 -4.74
N SER A 65 22.99 -59.81 -5.96
CA SER A 65 23.35 -60.55 -7.17
C SER A 65 23.57 -59.59 -8.34
N THR A 66 24.58 -59.92 -9.14
CA THR A 66 25.16 -59.13 -10.22
C THR A 66 24.72 -59.64 -11.60
N LEU A 67 24.68 -58.71 -12.55
CA LEU A 67 24.96 -58.80 -14.01
C LEU A 67 23.83 -58.55 -15.04
N ASN A 68 24.14 -57.53 -15.84
CA ASN A 68 23.96 -57.32 -17.29
C ASN A 68 22.73 -56.57 -17.86
N ARG A 69 23.02 -55.29 -18.15
CA ARG A 69 22.90 -54.56 -19.43
C ARG A 69 21.57 -54.63 -20.20
N GLN A 70 20.93 -53.46 -20.31
CA GLN A 70 20.62 -52.89 -21.61
C GLN A 70 20.65 -51.36 -21.58
N ASP A 71 21.57 -50.80 -22.38
CA ASP A 71 21.64 -49.38 -22.70
C ASP A 71 20.32 -48.92 -23.35
N THR A 72 19.74 -47.87 -22.80
CA THR A 72 18.89 -46.96 -23.56
C THR A 72 19.20 -45.55 -23.08
N SER A 73 20.02 -44.87 -23.87
CA SER A 73 20.34 -43.46 -23.75
C SER A 73 19.09 -42.62 -24.00
N ALA A 74 18.49 -42.12 -22.92
CA ALA A 74 17.60 -40.96 -22.96
C ALA A 74 18.37 -39.76 -22.38
N GLU A 75 18.62 -38.77 -23.23
CA GLU A 75 19.15 -37.46 -22.84
C GLU A 75 18.32 -36.84 -21.70
N PRO A 76 18.92 -36.36 -20.60
CA PRO A 76 18.24 -35.43 -19.74
C PRO A 76 18.30 -34.05 -20.42
N THR A 77 17.17 -33.62 -20.98
CA THR A 77 17.01 -32.27 -21.51
C THR A 77 17.11 -31.28 -20.36
N ASN A 78 18.26 -30.61 -20.29
CA ASN A 78 18.59 -29.62 -19.26
C ASN A 78 17.88 -28.29 -19.61
N GLN A 79 16.60 -28.15 -19.28
CA GLN A 79 15.80 -26.92 -19.51
C GLN A 79 15.58 -26.07 -18.26
N THR A 80 16.42 -26.21 -17.22
CA THR A 80 16.25 -25.44 -15.97
C THR A 80 17.12 -24.18 -15.89
N GLY A 81 17.90 -23.86 -16.93
CA GLY A 81 18.88 -22.76 -16.92
C GLY A 81 18.45 -21.45 -17.58
N THR A 82 17.36 -21.44 -18.35
CA THR A 82 16.98 -20.28 -19.18
C THR A 82 16.08 -19.30 -18.42
N THR A 83 15.10 -19.79 -17.66
CA THR A 83 14.09 -18.96 -16.98
C THR A 83 14.69 -18.10 -15.87
N ALA A 84 15.65 -18.62 -15.09
CA ALA A 84 16.26 -17.87 -13.99
C ALA A 84 17.08 -16.65 -14.46
N ARG A 85 17.79 -16.78 -15.59
CA ARG A 85 18.56 -15.66 -16.17
C ARG A 85 17.65 -14.59 -16.77
N GLU A 86 16.57 -14.99 -17.42
CA GLU A 86 15.57 -14.06 -17.96
C GLU A 86 14.84 -13.29 -16.86
N ASP A 87 14.49 -13.94 -15.75
CA ASP A 87 13.85 -13.32 -14.59
C ASP A 87 14.80 -12.33 -13.89
N GLU A 88 16.08 -12.67 -13.75
CA GLU A 88 17.12 -11.78 -13.19
C GLU A 88 17.36 -10.54 -14.08
N GLU A 89 17.50 -10.70 -15.39
CA GLU A 89 17.67 -9.59 -16.33
C GLU A 89 16.45 -8.67 -16.37
N SER A 90 15.25 -9.25 -16.35
CA SER A 90 13.98 -8.52 -16.28
C SER A 90 13.85 -7.69 -15.01
N SER A 91 14.25 -8.25 -13.86
CA SER A 91 14.26 -7.57 -12.56
C SER A 91 15.29 -6.42 -12.52
N GLN A 92 16.51 -6.63 -13.03
CA GLN A 92 17.51 -5.56 -13.11
C GLN A 92 17.05 -4.41 -14.01
N GLN A 93 16.40 -4.73 -15.12
CA GLN A 93 15.87 -3.72 -16.03
C GLN A 93 14.68 -2.95 -15.42
N SER A 94 13.82 -3.60 -14.63
CA SER A 94 12.71 -2.94 -13.94
C SER A 94 13.23 -1.96 -12.89
N LEU A 95 14.23 -2.35 -12.10
CA LEU A 95 14.89 -1.47 -11.11
C LEU A 95 15.51 -0.22 -11.76
N LYS A 96 16.25 -0.39 -12.86
CA LYS A 96 16.82 0.74 -13.62
C LYS A 96 15.74 1.71 -14.11
N LYS A 97 14.61 1.18 -14.59
CA LYS A 97 13.46 2.01 -15.02
C LYS A 97 12.84 2.78 -13.86
N ARG A 98 12.67 2.15 -12.69
CA ARG A 98 12.16 2.84 -11.48
C ARG A 98 13.09 3.95 -11.03
N GLU A 99 14.40 3.69 -11.01
CA GLU A 99 15.39 4.72 -10.66
C GLU A 99 15.42 5.88 -11.67
N ALA A 100 15.30 5.58 -12.97
CA ALA A 100 15.16 6.63 -13.99
C ALA A 100 13.88 7.45 -13.78
N LEU A 101 12.74 6.79 -13.55
CA LEU A 101 11.47 7.47 -13.28
C LEU A 101 11.56 8.35 -12.03
N LYS A 102 12.12 7.84 -10.94
CA LYS A 102 12.34 8.62 -9.70
C LYS A 102 13.14 9.89 -9.97
N LYS A 103 14.19 9.82 -10.80
CA LYS A 103 14.98 10.99 -11.22
C LYS A 103 14.16 11.98 -12.04
N GLU A 104 13.31 11.51 -12.95
CA GLU A 104 12.42 12.39 -13.72
C GLU A 104 11.38 13.06 -12.82
N LEU A 105 10.76 12.31 -11.90
CA LEU A 105 9.81 12.85 -10.93
C LEU A 105 10.45 13.92 -10.03
N ALA A 106 11.72 13.76 -9.66
CA ALA A 106 12.44 14.75 -8.84
C ALA A 106 12.64 16.10 -9.55
N LYS A 107 12.57 16.16 -10.88
CA LYS A 107 12.66 17.40 -11.67
C LYS A 107 11.34 18.16 -11.72
N LEU A 108 10.22 17.51 -11.40
CA LEU A 108 8.91 18.15 -11.47
C LEU A 108 8.75 19.21 -10.37
N ASN A 109 7.96 20.23 -10.69
CA ASN A 109 7.46 21.20 -9.73
C ASN A 109 5.94 21.13 -9.73
N TYR A 110 5.33 21.40 -8.57
CA TYR A 110 3.88 21.47 -8.48
C TYR A 110 3.34 22.61 -9.35
N ALA A 111 2.36 22.31 -10.20
CA ALA A 111 1.77 23.23 -11.16
C ALA A 111 0.23 23.22 -11.09
N GLY A 112 -0.32 23.15 -9.88
CA GLY A 112 -1.77 23.21 -9.62
C GLY A 112 -2.48 21.86 -9.51
N LYS A 113 -1.96 20.79 -10.13
CA LYS A 113 -2.50 19.42 -9.98
C LYS A 113 -1.66 18.59 -9.01
N GLN A 114 -2.25 18.18 -7.88
CA GLN A 114 -1.50 17.52 -6.82
C GLN A 114 -1.19 16.04 -7.09
N THR A 115 -2.12 15.32 -7.72
CA THR A 115 -1.89 13.94 -8.16
C THR A 115 -1.85 13.89 -9.67
N ILE A 116 -0.77 13.38 -10.23
CA ILE A 116 -0.63 13.15 -11.67
C ILE A 116 -0.56 11.66 -11.96
N THR A 117 -1.19 11.27 -13.07
CA THR A 117 -1.14 9.91 -13.59
C THR A 117 0.24 9.66 -14.21
N ILE A 118 0.81 8.51 -13.91
CA ILE A 118 2.05 8.01 -14.50
C ILE A 118 1.71 6.79 -15.36
N ASN A 119 2.32 6.68 -16.54
CA ASN A 119 2.16 5.55 -17.45
C ASN A 119 0.68 5.16 -17.70
N LYS A 120 -0.23 6.15 -17.84
CA LYS A 120 -1.68 5.91 -18.04
C LYS A 120 -2.29 4.98 -16.96
N GLU A 121 -1.89 5.17 -15.71
CA GLU A 121 -2.28 4.37 -14.53
C GLU A 121 -1.82 2.90 -14.57
N GLN A 122 -1.01 2.52 -15.56
CA GLN A 122 -0.52 1.14 -15.69
C GLN A 122 0.73 0.94 -14.83
N PRO A 123 0.69 0.09 -13.80
CA PRO A 123 1.88 -0.28 -13.03
C PRO A 123 2.90 -1.01 -13.91
N THR A 124 4.18 -0.95 -13.54
CA THR A 124 5.27 -1.60 -14.30
C THR A 124 5.85 -2.81 -13.58
N PHE A 125 5.04 -3.51 -12.78
CA PHE A 125 5.46 -4.74 -12.11
C PHE A 125 5.74 -5.85 -13.14
N THR A 126 6.80 -6.62 -12.91
CA THR A 126 7.10 -7.81 -13.70
C THR A 126 6.16 -8.96 -13.30
N LYS A 127 6.06 -9.99 -14.16
CA LYS A 127 5.28 -11.19 -13.83
C LYS A 127 5.78 -11.88 -12.55
N ALA A 128 7.10 -11.89 -12.35
CA ALA A 128 7.71 -12.45 -11.15
C ALA A 128 7.28 -11.70 -9.88
N GLU A 129 7.14 -10.38 -9.94
CA GLU A 129 6.68 -9.56 -8.80
C GLU A 129 5.19 -9.68 -8.48
N LEU A 130 4.40 -10.24 -9.41
CA LEU A 130 2.98 -10.50 -9.22
C LEU A 130 2.71 -11.92 -8.69
N THR A 131 3.74 -12.71 -8.38
CA THR A 131 3.57 -14.06 -7.83
C THR A 131 3.00 -14.03 -6.41
N THR A 132 2.01 -14.88 -6.13
CA THR A 132 1.43 -15.07 -4.79
C THR A 132 1.92 -16.35 -4.09
N LYS A 133 2.86 -17.08 -4.72
CA LYS A 133 3.32 -18.40 -4.24
C LYS A 133 3.86 -18.38 -2.80
N ASN A 134 4.46 -17.26 -2.39
CA ASN A 134 5.09 -17.11 -1.07
C ASN A 134 4.17 -16.42 -0.05
N GLY A 135 2.88 -16.23 -0.38
CA GLY A 135 1.94 -15.52 0.48
C GLY A 135 2.22 -14.02 0.56
N ALA A 136 1.49 -13.37 1.48
CA ALA A 136 1.59 -11.93 1.68
C ALA A 136 2.91 -11.54 2.36
N TRP A 137 3.43 -10.38 2.00
CA TRP A 137 4.67 -9.86 2.58
C TRP A 137 4.71 -8.34 2.51
N GLU A 138 5.55 -7.75 3.36
CA GLU A 138 5.91 -6.35 3.33
C GLU A 138 7.44 -6.22 3.43
N LYS A 139 7.98 -5.17 2.81
CA LYS A 139 9.41 -4.86 2.78
C LYS A 139 9.60 -3.36 2.86
N TYR A 140 10.41 -2.95 3.83
CA TYR A 140 10.82 -1.57 4.01
C TYR A 140 12.28 -1.43 3.62
N TYR A 141 12.60 -0.44 2.78
CA TYR A 141 13.97 -0.25 2.34
C TYR A 141 14.80 0.46 3.41
N PRO A 142 16.11 0.17 3.50
CA PRO A 142 17.01 0.89 4.40
C PRO A 142 16.92 2.39 4.18
N LEU A 143 17.05 3.15 5.27
CA LEU A 143 17.21 4.60 5.16
C LEU A 143 18.46 4.91 4.34
N ASP A 144 18.43 6.02 3.58
CA ASP A 144 19.64 6.47 2.90
C ASP A 144 20.62 7.18 3.85
N THR A 145 21.72 7.69 3.30
CA THR A 145 22.79 8.36 4.06
C THR A 145 22.36 9.65 4.75
N LEU A 146 21.17 10.18 4.43
CA LEU A 146 20.56 11.34 5.10
C LEU A 146 19.46 10.91 6.08
N ASN A 147 19.34 9.60 6.36
CA ASN A 147 18.30 8.97 7.15
C ASN A 147 16.88 9.10 6.56
N ARG A 148 16.77 9.27 5.23
CA ARG A 148 15.47 9.38 4.55
C ARG A 148 14.91 8.00 4.25
N ALA A 149 13.61 7.80 4.43
CA ALA A 149 12.93 6.59 3.96
C ALA A 149 13.00 6.53 2.42
N THR A 150 13.43 5.40 1.88
CA THR A 150 13.77 5.25 0.46
C THR A 150 12.69 4.57 -0.37
N GLY A 151 11.78 3.84 0.29
CA GLY A 151 10.60 3.24 -0.30
C GLY A 151 10.09 2.06 0.53
N ALA A 152 8.91 1.58 0.19
CA ALA A 152 8.31 0.38 0.77
C ALA A 152 7.53 -0.39 -0.29
N GLU A 153 7.52 -1.71 -0.15
CA GLU A 153 6.85 -2.63 -1.06
C GLU A 153 6.07 -3.68 -0.28
N ALA A 154 4.97 -4.14 -0.84
CA ALA A 154 4.23 -5.27 -0.30
C ALA A 154 3.54 -6.07 -1.39
N LEU A 155 3.28 -7.32 -1.08
CA LEU A 155 2.18 -8.07 -1.65
C LEU A 155 1.07 -8.13 -0.59
N LEU A 156 0.16 -7.16 -0.67
CA LEU A 156 -0.90 -6.95 0.31
C LEU A 156 -1.96 -8.05 0.22
N ASN A 157 -2.47 -8.46 1.37
CA ASN A 157 -3.57 -9.40 1.55
C ASN A 157 -4.28 -9.09 2.88
N GLN A 158 -5.51 -9.58 3.05
CA GLN A 158 -6.20 -9.52 4.35
C GLN A 158 -5.35 -10.02 5.52
N SER A 159 -4.47 -11.00 5.31
CA SER A 159 -3.60 -11.55 6.36
C SER A 159 -2.58 -10.56 6.93
N LEU A 160 -2.27 -9.46 6.24
CA LEU A 160 -1.42 -8.39 6.76
C LEU A 160 -2.22 -7.29 7.46
N MET A 161 -3.54 -7.24 7.25
CA MET A 161 -4.35 -6.17 7.82
C MET A 161 -4.41 -6.27 9.35
N PRO A 162 -4.38 -5.12 10.06
CA PRO A 162 -4.35 -5.12 11.51
C PRO A 162 -5.64 -5.66 12.11
N THR A 163 -5.51 -6.52 13.11
CA THR A 163 -6.61 -6.94 14.00
C THR A 163 -6.73 -6.06 15.24
N GLU A 164 -5.73 -5.20 15.49
CA GLU A 164 -5.64 -4.33 16.65
C GLU A 164 -5.76 -2.84 16.29
N LYS A 165 -5.96 -2.01 17.32
CA LYS A 165 -5.97 -0.55 17.14
C LYS A 165 -4.55 -0.05 16.88
N ARG A 166 -4.45 0.98 16.02
CA ARG A 166 -3.20 1.68 15.74
C ARG A 166 -2.55 2.20 17.03
N GLY A 167 -1.27 1.89 17.18
CA GLY A 167 -0.44 2.35 18.28
C GLY A 167 0.09 3.77 18.08
N ASP A 168 0.78 4.28 19.10
CA ASP A 168 1.43 5.58 19.03
C ASP A 168 2.68 5.53 18.14
N ILE A 169 2.80 6.50 17.25
CA ILE A 169 3.95 6.67 16.35
C ILE A 169 4.70 7.98 16.60
N SER A 170 4.39 8.70 17.68
CA SER A 170 4.93 10.05 17.93
C SER A 170 6.45 10.09 18.10
N LYS A 171 7.07 8.96 18.45
CA LYS A 171 8.52 8.83 18.63
C LYS A 171 9.29 8.98 17.32
N VAL A 172 8.71 8.59 16.18
CA VAL A 172 9.35 8.74 14.88
C VAL A 172 9.26 10.19 14.43
N LYS A 173 10.38 10.82 14.11
CA LYS A 173 10.42 12.18 13.55
C LYS A 173 11.23 12.12 12.26
N PRO A 174 10.59 11.85 11.10
CA PRO A 174 11.30 11.67 9.85
C PRO A 174 12.13 12.90 9.47
N THR A 175 12.96 12.76 8.45
CA THR A 175 13.71 13.90 7.90
C THR A 175 12.76 15.05 7.54
N GLY A 176 13.24 16.29 7.71
CA GLY A 176 12.44 17.49 7.47
C GLY A 176 11.32 17.75 8.49
N TRP A 177 11.30 17.07 9.64
CA TRP A 177 10.25 17.26 10.65
C TRP A 177 10.33 18.62 11.37
N ARG A 178 9.80 19.68 10.73
CA ARG A 178 9.66 21.04 11.28
C ARG A 178 8.18 21.44 11.33
N ASN A 179 7.45 20.80 12.23
CA ASN A 179 5.99 20.90 12.27
C ASN A 179 5.50 22.15 13.02
N LYS A 180 4.41 22.75 12.54
CA LYS A 180 3.71 23.88 13.18
C LYS A 180 2.22 23.81 12.90
N LYS A 181 1.40 24.55 13.67
CA LYS A 181 -0.04 24.61 13.43
C LYS A 181 -0.39 25.62 12.34
N ILE A 182 -1.31 25.25 11.47
CA ILE A 182 -1.97 26.08 10.44
C ILE A 182 -3.48 25.80 10.53
N GLY A 183 -4.31 26.85 10.56
CA GLY A 183 -5.77 26.68 10.66
C GLY A 183 -6.23 25.77 11.82
N GLY A 184 -5.55 25.81 12.97
CA GLY A 184 -5.86 24.99 14.14
C GLY A 184 -5.33 23.55 14.14
N SER A 185 -4.74 23.06 13.04
CA SER A 185 -4.19 21.70 12.91
C SER A 185 -2.70 21.71 12.58
N TYR A 186 -1.96 20.65 12.91
CA TYR A 186 -0.54 20.53 12.54
C TYR A 186 -0.35 20.37 11.02
N LEU A 187 0.60 21.10 10.42
CA LEU A 187 0.90 21.03 8.99
C LEU A 187 1.31 19.63 8.54
N TYR A 188 2.23 18.99 9.29
CA TYR A 188 2.78 17.70 8.92
C TYR A 188 2.17 16.54 9.71
N ASN A 189 1.95 15.44 8.99
CA ASN A 189 1.69 14.12 9.50
C ASN A 189 2.94 13.24 9.33
N ARG A 190 3.08 12.25 10.20
CA ARG A 190 3.96 11.10 9.95
C ARG A 190 3.22 10.22 8.95
N SER A 191 3.52 10.41 7.68
CA SER A 191 2.79 9.78 6.58
C SER A 191 3.42 8.43 6.31
N HIS A 192 2.60 7.39 6.36
CA HIS A 192 2.97 6.02 6.07
C HIS A 192 3.23 5.84 4.56
N LEU A 193 4.22 5.01 4.20
CA LEU A 193 4.40 4.54 2.82
C LEU A 193 3.44 3.37 2.55
N ILE A 194 3.38 2.43 3.49
CA ILE A 194 2.34 1.40 3.58
C ILE A 194 1.46 1.75 4.78
N GLY A 195 0.23 2.18 4.52
CA GLY A 195 -0.71 2.60 5.55
C GLY A 195 -0.98 1.50 6.58
N PHE A 196 -1.13 1.89 7.85
CA PHE A 196 -1.47 0.98 8.95
C PHE A 196 -2.67 0.08 8.64
N ALA A 197 -3.70 0.61 7.96
CA ALA A 197 -4.89 -0.16 7.63
C ALA A 197 -4.65 -1.31 6.62
N LEU A 198 -3.51 -1.29 5.91
CA LEU A 198 -3.14 -2.29 4.91
C LEU A 198 -2.20 -3.36 5.46
N ALA A 199 -1.31 -3.01 6.40
CA ALA A 199 -0.26 -3.92 6.87
C ALA A 199 0.00 -3.92 8.39
N GLY A 200 -0.73 -3.11 9.17
CA GLY A 200 -0.64 -3.07 10.63
C GLY A 200 0.62 -2.44 11.21
N GLU A 201 1.55 -1.96 10.37
CA GLU A 201 2.82 -1.44 10.86
C GLU A 201 2.69 -0.06 11.52
N ASN A 202 3.23 0.07 12.74
CA ASN A 202 3.13 1.29 13.55
C ASN A 202 4.34 2.22 13.35
N ALA A 203 5.26 2.24 14.32
CA ALA A 203 6.30 3.26 14.47
C ALA A 203 7.61 2.82 13.81
N ASN A 204 7.63 2.77 12.47
CA ASN A 204 8.79 2.35 11.70
C ASN A 204 9.43 3.52 10.94
N TRP A 205 10.70 3.80 11.23
CA TRP A 205 11.46 4.88 10.60
C TRP A 205 11.59 4.72 9.07
N GLN A 206 11.59 3.49 8.57
CA GLN A 206 11.67 3.17 7.15
C GLN A 206 10.32 3.30 6.43
N ASN A 207 9.21 3.35 7.18
CA ASN A 207 7.85 3.45 6.65
C ASN A 207 7.23 4.84 6.82
N LEU A 208 7.91 5.79 7.45
CA LEU A 208 7.33 7.09 7.80
C LEU A 208 8.13 8.24 7.19
N ILE A 209 7.44 9.12 6.47
CA ILE A 209 7.98 10.39 5.97
C ILE A 209 7.27 11.59 6.58
N THR A 210 7.92 12.75 6.55
CA THR A 210 7.25 14.03 6.79
C THR A 210 6.38 14.34 5.58
N GLY A 211 5.07 14.18 5.72
CA GLY A 211 4.10 14.52 4.68
C GLY A 211 3.15 15.60 5.17
N THR A 212 2.75 16.50 4.28
CA THR A 212 1.66 17.45 4.59
C THR A 212 0.37 16.71 4.92
N ARG A 213 -0.52 17.35 5.68
CA ARG A 213 -1.87 16.81 5.90
C ARG A 213 -2.54 16.47 4.57
N GLN A 214 -2.47 17.37 3.59
CA GLN A 214 -3.10 17.20 2.28
C GLN A 214 -2.52 16.01 1.49
N LEU A 215 -1.20 15.80 1.50
CA LEU A 215 -0.58 14.58 0.93
C LEU A 215 -1.13 13.32 1.61
N ASN A 216 -1.14 13.31 2.94
CA ASN A 216 -1.58 12.15 3.72
C ASN A 216 -3.09 11.88 3.54
N ASN A 217 -3.91 12.92 3.60
CA ASN A 217 -5.37 12.88 3.47
C ASN A 217 -5.86 14.21 2.86
N PRO A 218 -6.52 14.18 1.69
CA PRO A 218 -7.16 13.01 1.07
C PRO A 218 -6.29 12.20 0.10
N GLU A 219 -5.12 12.69 -0.31
CA GLU A 219 -4.51 12.18 -1.55
C GLU A 219 -4.00 10.74 -1.48
N MET A 220 -3.16 10.39 -0.50
CA MET A 220 -2.75 8.98 -0.30
C MET A 220 -3.94 8.13 0.14
N LEU A 221 -4.71 8.63 1.12
CA LEU A 221 -5.76 7.87 1.78
C LEU A 221 -6.81 7.31 0.82
N ARG A 222 -7.22 8.04 -0.23
CA ARG A 222 -8.22 7.52 -1.18
C ARG A 222 -7.77 6.23 -1.86
N PHE A 223 -6.52 6.16 -2.31
CA PHE A 223 -5.97 4.97 -2.97
C PHE A 223 -5.82 3.82 -1.98
N GLU A 224 -5.37 4.12 -0.76
CA GLU A 224 -5.28 3.12 0.31
C GLU A 224 -6.65 2.54 0.66
N MET A 225 -7.73 3.35 0.65
CA MET A 225 -9.08 2.87 0.94
C MET A 225 -9.67 2.03 -0.20
N ASP A 226 -9.40 2.35 -1.46
CA ASP A 226 -9.81 1.52 -2.60
C ASP A 226 -9.13 0.14 -2.55
N ILE A 227 -7.82 0.11 -2.26
CA ILE A 227 -7.05 -1.12 -2.07
C ILE A 227 -7.59 -1.93 -0.89
N LYS A 228 -7.78 -1.27 0.26
CA LYS A 228 -8.33 -1.90 1.46
C LYS A 228 -9.68 -2.54 1.18
N TYR A 229 -10.58 -1.79 0.54
CA TYR A 229 -11.91 -2.27 0.20
C TYR A 229 -11.83 -3.53 -0.69
N TYR A 230 -10.98 -3.51 -1.72
CA TYR A 230 -10.75 -4.69 -2.56
C TYR A 230 -10.23 -5.89 -1.76
N LEU A 231 -9.21 -5.69 -0.93
CA LEU A 231 -8.64 -6.75 -0.10
C LEU A 231 -9.68 -7.38 0.81
N GLU A 232 -10.59 -6.59 1.42
CA GLU A 232 -11.63 -7.08 2.34
C GLU A 232 -12.70 -7.97 1.69
N GLN A 233 -12.81 -8.01 0.37
CA GLN A 233 -13.85 -8.81 -0.29
C GLN A 233 -13.54 -10.31 -0.31
N ASP A 234 -12.28 -10.72 -0.38
CA ASP A 234 -11.89 -12.14 -0.43
C ASP A 234 -10.48 -12.36 0.14
N LYS A 235 -10.29 -13.41 0.94
CA LYS A 235 -8.98 -13.85 1.47
C LYS A 235 -7.97 -14.19 0.38
N LYS A 236 -8.43 -14.48 -0.84
CA LYS A 236 -7.60 -14.77 -2.03
C LYS A 236 -7.17 -13.51 -2.78
N HIS A 237 -7.67 -12.33 -2.41
CA HIS A 237 -7.28 -11.09 -3.06
C HIS A 237 -5.88 -10.67 -2.64
N PHE A 238 -5.02 -10.42 -3.63
CA PHE A 238 -3.70 -9.85 -3.43
C PHE A 238 -3.55 -8.57 -4.25
N VAL A 239 -2.80 -7.62 -3.72
CA VAL A 239 -2.41 -6.38 -4.42
C VAL A 239 -0.90 -6.20 -4.28
N ARG A 240 -0.18 -6.20 -5.40
CA ARG A 240 1.22 -5.78 -5.43
C ARG A 240 1.26 -4.26 -5.30
N TYR A 241 1.97 -3.76 -4.29
CA TYR A 241 1.95 -2.37 -3.86
C TYR A 241 3.37 -1.85 -3.65
N GLU A 242 3.67 -0.64 -4.12
CA GLU A 242 4.96 0.02 -3.96
C GLU A 242 4.76 1.53 -3.79
N VAL A 243 5.44 2.10 -2.81
CA VAL A 243 5.49 3.56 -2.60
C VAL A 243 6.92 4.02 -2.45
N THR A 244 7.32 4.99 -3.28
CA THR A 244 8.66 5.55 -3.33
C THR A 244 8.61 7.06 -3.07
N PRO A 245 9.14 7.54 -1.93
CA PRO A 245 9.37 8.96 -1.71
C PRO A 245 10.35 9.53 -2.74
N VAL A 246 10.04 10.71 -3.26
CA VAL A 246 10.88 11.41 -4.23
C VAL A 246 11.49 12.64 -3.57
N PHE A 247 12.81 12.66 -3.46
CA PHE A 247 13.60 13.80 -2.98
C PHE A 247 14.43 14.36 -4.13
N ARG A 248 14.71 15.67 -4.12
CA ARG A 248 15.70 16.28 -5.02
C ARG A 248 17.01 16.47 -4.25
N ASN A 249 18.12 15.98 -4.79
CA ASN A 249 19.44 16.12 -4.18
C ASN A 249 19.45 15.71 -2.69
N ASP A 250 19.91 16.60 -1.82
CA ASP A 250 20.05 16.44 -0.37
C ASP A 250 18.84 16.98 0.42
N GLU A 251 17.70 17.24 -0.24
CA GLU A 251 16.47 17.66 0.43
C GLU A 251 16.03 16.65 1.50
N LEU A 252 15.62 17.17 2.66
CA LEU A 252 15.15 16.36 3.79
C LEU A 252 13.64 16.15 3.79
N LEU A 253 12.88 16.97 3.06
CA LEU A 253 11.43 16.79 2.86
C LEU A 253 11.17 16.28 1.44
N ALA A 254 10.41 15.20 1.31
CA ALA A 254 10.08 14.65 0.00
C ALA A 254 9.22 15.64 -0.80
N ARG A 255 9.51 15.76 -2.10
CA ARG A 255 8.71 16.51 -3.08
C ARG A 255 7.34 15.89 -3.33
N GLY A 256 7.23 14.59 -3.09
CA GLY A 256 6.04 13.79 -3.27
C GLY A 256 6.33 12.31 -3.11
N VAL A 257 5.35 11.48 -3.44
CA VAL A 257 5.48 10.02 -3.46
C VAL A 257 4.99 9.48 -4.79
N HIS A 258 5.71 8.53 -5.34
CA HIS A 258 5.23 7.69 -6.43
C HIS A 258 4.57 6.46 -5.83
N LEU A 259 3.31 6.19 -6.21
CA LEU A 259 2.53 5.05 -5.73
C LEU A 259 2.12 4.18 -6.91
N MET A 260 2.46 2.90 -6.83
CA MET A 260 2.00 1.86 -7.74
C MET A 260 1.22 0.79 -6.99
N ALA A 261 0.09 0.37 -7.54
CA ALA A 261 -0.68 -0.76 -7.02
C ALA A 261 -1.33 -1.55 -8.16
N GLN A 262 -1.29 -2.88 -8.06
CA GLN A 262 -1.92 -3.78 -9.02
C GLN A 262 -2.56 -4.98 -8.32
N SER A 263 -3.84 -5.22 -8.56
CA SER A 263 -4.47 -6.48 -8.14
C SER A 263 -3.86 -7.67 -8.89
N VAL A 264 -3.60 -8.77 -8.19
CA VAL A 264 -3.12 -10.01 -8.82
C VAL A 264 -4.30 -10.85 -9.29
N ASN A 265 -4.21 -11.43 -10.49
CA ASN A 265 -5.24 -12.23 -11.14
C ASN A 265 -6.59 -11.53 -11.36
N SER A 266 -6.61 -10.19 -11.31
CA SER A 266 -7.78 -9.37 -11.65
C SER A 266 -7.32 -7.98 -12.12
N ASP A 267 -8.22 -7.25 -12.78
CA ASP A 267 -7.99 -5.87 -13.24
C ASP A 267 -8.65 -4.81 -12.33
N ALA A 268 -9.07 -5.19 -11.12
CA ALA A 268 -9.85 -4.34 -10.23
C ALA A 268 -9.07 -3.14 -9.67
N ILE A 269 -7.76 -3.30 -9.45
CA ILE A 269 -6.87 -2.23 -8.98
C ILE A 269 -5.74 -2.03 -10.00
N LYS A 270 -5.67 -0.82 -10.57
CA LYS A 270 -4.55 -0.35 -11.39
C LYS A 270 -4.26 1.10 -11.03
N ILE A 271 -3.19 1.31 -10.29
CA ILE A 271 -2.80 2.63 -9.81
C ILE A 271 -1.34 2.85 -10.18
N ASN A 272 -1.05 3.95 -10.85
CA ASN A 272 0.30 4.42 -11.07
C ASN A 272 0.28 5.96 -11.08
N VAL A 273 0.62 6.56 -9.96
CA VAL A 273 0.44 8.00 -9.73
C VAL A 273 1.61 8.61 -8.99
N TYR A 274 1.88 9.89 -9.25
CA TYR A 274 2.77 10.70 -8.44
C TYR A 274 1.95 11.76 -7.70
N ILE A 275 2.11 11.82 -6.39
CA ILE A 275 1.38 12.71 -5.50
C ILE A 275 2.35 13.72 -4.89
N PHE A 276 2.18 14.99 -5.25
CA PHE A 276 3.01 16.08 -4.73
C PHE A 276 2.76 16.29 -3.22
N ASN A 277 3.85 16.46 -2.48
CA ASN A 277 3.83 16.85 -1.08
C ASN A 277 3.66 18.37 -0.97
N VAL A 278 2.42 18.82 -1.00
CA VAL A 278 2.04 20.25 -0.98
C VAL A 278 0.87 20.47 -0.04
N GLN A 279 0.72 21.70 0.43
CA GLN A 279 -0.40 22.12 1.27
C GLN A 279 -0.91 23.47 0.75
N ALA A 280 -2.21 23.56 0.49
CA ALA A 280 -2.84 24.81 0.08
C ALA A 280 -2.53 25.93 1.09
N GLY A 281 -2.18 27.12 0.59
CA GLY A 281 -1.82 28.28 1.40
C GLY A 281 -0.47 28.18 2.12
N VAL A 282 0.40 27.23 1.73
CA VAL A 282 1.71 27.06 2.37
C VAL A 282 2.81 26.89 1.33
N LYS A 283 3.87 27.69 1.49
CA LYS A 283 5.15 27.48 0.80
C LYS A 283 6.04 26.61 1.69
N LEU A 284 6.48 25.49 1.14
CA LEU A 284 7.37 24.55 1.82
C LEU A 284 8.82 24.78 1.39
N ASN A 285 9.74 24.73 2.35
CA ASN A 285 11.16 24.59 2.09
C ASN A 285 11.50 23.10 2.13
N TYR A 286 11.75 22.52 0.94
CA TYR A 286 12.03 21.09 0.85
C TYR A 286 13.42 20.71 1.37
N GLN A 287 14.34 21.68 1.50
CA GLN A 287 15.68 21.42 2.00
C GLN A 287 15.65 20.90 3.43
N ASP A 288 14.84 21.51 4.30
CA ASP A 288 14.85 21.25 5.75
C ASP A 288 13.47 21.01 6.35
N GLY A 289 12.41 21.13 5.55
CA GLY A 289 11.02 21.01 5.96
C GLY A 289 10.42 22.24 6.65
N SER A 290 11.13 23.37 6.75
CA SER A 290 10.54 24.63 7.21
C SER A 290 9.44 25.11 6.24
N SER A 291 8.59 26.03 6.69
CA SER A 291 7.42 26.44 5.91
C SER A 291 7.01 27.88 6.20
N GLN A 292 6.34 28.51 5.24
CA GLN A 292 5.74 29.84 5.32
C GLN A 292 4.26 29.75 4.93
N ILE A 293 3.39 30.37 5.72
CA ILE A 293 1.97 30.53 5.35
C ILE A 293 1.92 31.65 4.31
N LEU A 294 1.22 31.41 3.19
CA LEU A 294 1.02 32.39 2.14
C LEU A 294 -0.24 33.20 2.46
N ASP A 295 -0.13 34.52 2.31
CA ASP A 295 -1.24 35.46 2.46
C ASP A 295 -2.15 35.47 1.22
#